data_AF-F9P5Z8-F1
#
_entry.id   AF-F9P5Z8-F1
#
_cell.length_a   1.000
_cell.length_b   1.000
_cell.length_c   1.000
_cell.angle_alpha   90.00
_cell.angle_beta   90.00
_cell.angle_gamma   90.00
#
_symmetry.space_group_name_H-M   'P 1'
#
loop_
_entity.id
_entity.type
_entity.pdbx_description
1 polymer ?
#
loop_
_entity_poly.entity_id
_entity_poly.type
_entity_poly.pdbx_seq_one_letter_code
_entity_poly.pdbx_strand_id
1 'polypeptide(L)'
;MIATLPLPFLSWGTSLIGRKNHESFKAAQEAFSDLNNKVQESVSGIKVTKSFGYQTAESQSFAKINQGVYEKNILAAKYNSLFDPMVLIFIGLSYALTLIFGGLFISRGQFTVGELVTFITYLDMLVWPLQAMGYLFNIIQRGAVSYERIERLLAEKSDVKETKNQFPLSKTVVWSITLNVFLIRKQQLCPIFTFR
;
A
#
# COMPACT_ATOMS: atom_id res chain seq x y z
N MET A 1 -37.28 2.14 4.71
CA MET A 1 -36.92 0.76 5.15
C MET A 1 -36.73 -0.21 3.99
N ILE A 2 -37.44 -0.10 2.86
CA ILE A 2 -37.17 -0.94 1.67
C ILE A 2 -35.82 -0.58 1.01
N ALA A 3 -35.37 0.68 1.12
CA ALA A 3 -34.09 1.14 0.56
C ALA A 3 -32.83 0.56 1.24
N THR A 4 -32.95 -0.08 2.40
CA THR A 4 -31.80 -0.69 3.11
C THR A 4 -31.61 -2.18 2.78
N LEU A 5 -32.55 -2.82 2.10
CA LEU A 5 -32.45 -4.22 1.63
C LEU A 5 -31.27 -4.49 0.65
N PRO A 6 -30.88 -3.56 -0.24
CA PRO A 6 -29.73 -3.75 -1.12
C PRO A 6 -28.38 -3.74 -0.37
N LEU A 7 -28.29 -3.08 0.79
CA LEU A 7 -27.04 -2.89 1.54
C LEU A 7 -26.40 -4.20 2.05
N PRO A 8 -27.13 -5.15 2.68
CA PRO A 8 -26.54 -6.44 3.04
C PRO A 8 -26.12 -7.27 1.82
N PHE A 9 -26.82 -7.13 0.70
CA PHE A 9 -26.46 -7.82 -0.56
C PHE A 9 -25.21 -7.21 -1.21
N LEU A 10 -25.07 -5.87 -1.16
CA LEU A 10 -23.86 -5.13 -1.51
C LEU A 10 -22.68 -5.54 -0.62
N SER A 11 -22.89 -5.59 0.70
CA SER A 11 -21.86 -5.98 1.66
C SER A 11 -21.36 -7.41 1.41
N TRP A 12 -22.28 -8.33 1.12
CA TRP A 12 -21.92 -9.70 0.75
C TRP A 12 -21.12 -9.74 -0.56
N GLY A 13 -21.61 -9.09 -1.63
CA GLY A 13 -20.97 -9.07 -2.95
C GLY A 13 -19.56 -8.45 -2.92
N THR A 14 -19.42 -7.32 -2.23
CA THR A 14 -18.13 -6.63 -2.06
C THR A 14 -17.15 -7.44 -1.20
N SER A 15 -17.61 -8.22 -0.21
CA SER A 15 -16.73 -9.07 0.58
C SER A 15 -16.07 -10.19 -0.24
N LEU A 16 -16.82 -10.82 -1.16
CA LEU A 16 -16.33 -11.93 -2.00
C LEU A 16 -15.26 -11.45 -2.99
N ILE A 17 -15.51 -10.32 -3.66
CA ILE A 17 -14.54 -9.73 -4.59
C ILE A 17 -13.37 -9.10 -3.83
N GLY A 18 -13.64 -8.47 -2.68
CA GLY A 18 -12.63 -7.87 -1.82
C GLY A 18 -11.55 -8.86 -1.42
N ARG A 19 -11.92 -10.13 -1.13
CA ARG A 19 -10.94 -11.17 -0.79
C ARG A 19 -10.02 -11.51 -1.97
N LYS A 20 -10.56 -11.67 -3.17
CA LYS A 20 -9.77 -11.94 -4.39
C LYS A 20 -8.88 -10.75 -4.78
N ASN A 21 -9.37 -9.53 -4.59
CA ASN A 21 -8.60 -8.32 -4.81
C ASN A 21 -7.40 -8.27 -3.85
N HIS A 22 -7.63 -8.50 -2.56
CA HIS A 22 -6.57 -8.53 -1.55
C HIS A 22 -5.51 -9.62 -1.84
N GLU A 23 -5.94 -10.84 -2.15
CA GLU A 23 -5.03 -11.95 -2.51
C GLU A 23 -4.20 -11.61 -3.75
N SER A 24 -4.79 -10.98 -4.77
CA SER A 24 -4.08 -10.62 -6.01
C SER A 24 -3.11 -9.47 -5.81
N PHE A 25 -3.48 -8.46 -5.01
CA PHE A 25 -2.59 -7.36 -4.62
C PHE A 25 -1.38 -7.88 -3.84
N LYS A 26 -1.60 -8.81 -2.90
CA LYS A 26 -0.52 -9.44 -2.15
C LYS A 26 0.47 -10.16 -3.08
N ALA A 27 -0.04 -10.97 -4.02
CA ALA A 27 0.78 -11.67 -4.99
C ALA A 27 1.57 -10.72 -5.92
N ALA A 28 0.98 -9.59 -6.32
CA ALA A 28 1.67 -8.57 -7.11
C ALA A 28 2.80 -7.89 -6.31
N GLN A 29 2.57 -7.61 -5.03
CA GLN A 29 3.56 -7.02 -4.12
C GLN A 29 4.74 -7.96 -3.84
N GLU A 30 4.48 -9.25 -3.64
CA GLU A 30 5.51 -10.28 -3.49
C GLU A 30 6.37 -10.38 -4.76
N ALA A 31 5.75 -10.48 -5.93
CA ALA A 31 6.48 -10.54 -7.20
C ALA A 31 7.34 -9.27 -7.45
N PHE A 32 6.83 -8.08 -7.09
CA PHE A 32 7.59 -6.84 -7.18
C PHE A 32 8.79 -6.81 -6.21
N SER A 33 8.65 -7.42 -5.04
CA SER A 33 9.74 -7.56 -4.07
C SER A 33 10.84 -8.48 -4.60
N ASP A 34 10.47 -9.59 -5.22
CA ASP A 34 11.41 -10.52 -5.87
C ASP A 34 12.17 -9.84 -7.02
N LEU A 35 11.49 -9.02 -7.82
CA LEU A 35 12.13 -8.23 -8.86
C LEU A 35 13.16 -7.25 -8.29
N ASN A 36 12.83 -6.53 -7.21
CA ASN A 36 13.77 -5.63 -6.54
C ASN A 36 14.98 -6.37 -5.96
N ASN A 37 14.78 -7.57 -5.42
CA ASN A 37 15.88 -8.41 -4.96
C ASN A 37 16.78 -8.82 -6.12
N LYS A 38 16.20 -9.23 -7.26
CA LYS A 38 16.97 -9.56 -8.46
C LYS A 38 17.76 -8.36 -8.99
N VAL A 39 17.17 -7.16 -9.02
CA VAL A 39 17.88 -5.93 -9.41
C VAL A 39 19.10 -5.69 -8.52
N GLN A 40 18.95 -5.81 -7.20
CA GLN A 40 20.05 -5.62 -6.25
C GLN A 40 21.17 -6.65 -6.46
N GLU A 41 20.82 -7.92 -6.69
CA GLU A 41 21.78 -8.98 -7.00
C GLU A 41 22.52 -8.70 -8.32
N SER A 42 21.80 -8.38 -9.40
CA SER A 42 22.39 -8.10 -10.70
C SER A 42 23.32 -6.89 -10.67
N VAL A 43 22.96 -5.83 -9.93
CA VAL A 43 23.81 -4.63 -9.76
C VAL A 43 25.08 -4.97 -8.96
N SER A 44 24.94 -5.75 -7.89
CA SER A 44 26.08 -6.17 -7.06
C SER A 44 27.03 -7.11 -7.83
N GLY A 45 26.47 -7.98 -8.67
CA GLY A 45 27.19 -8.98 -9.48
C GLY A 45 27.63 -8.52 -10.87
N ILE A 46 27.38 -7.27 -11.27
CA ILE A 46 27.53 -6.83 -12.67
C ILE A 46 28.96 -7.02 -13.22
N LYS A 47 29.98 -6.88 -12.38
CA LYS A 47 31.39 -7.10 -12.78
C LYS A 47 31.63 -8.56 -13.13
N VAL A 48 31.08 -9.48 -12.32
CA VAL A 48 31.18 -10.93 -12.54
C VAL A 48 30.47 -11.31 -13.85
N THR A 49 29.22 -10.87 -14.03
CA THR A 49 28.45 -11.16 -15.25
C THR A 49 29.16 -10.67 -16.52
N LYS A 50 29.80 -9.48 -16.48
CA LYS A 50 30.58 -8.95 -17.60
C LYS A 50 31.88 -9.74 -17.85
N SER A 51 32.60 -10.13 -16.80
CA SER A 51 33.85 -10.90 -16.93
C SER A 51 33.64 -12.28 -17.54
N PHE A 52 32.49 -12.92 -17.29
CA PHE A 52 32.15 -14.23 -17.84
C PHE A 52 31.32 -14.18 -19.14
N GLY A 53 30.94 -13.00 -19.63
CA GLY A 53 30.18 -12.85 -20.89
C GLY A 53 28.71 -13.31 -20.82
N TYR A 54 28.10 -13.38 -19.62
CA TYR A 54 26.75 -13.91 -19.41
C TYR A 54 25.62 -12.86 -19.52
N GLN A 55 25.85 -11.69 -20.12
CA GLN A 55 24.86 -10.61 -20.13
C GLN A 55 23.53 -11.02 -20.78
N THR A 56 23.57 -11.80 -21.87
CA THR A 56 22.36 -12.23 -22.58
C THR A 56 21.53 -13.20 -21.74
N ALA A 57 22.19 -14.14 -21.05
CA ALA A 57 21.52 -15.09 -20.17
C ALA A 57 20.89 -14.39 -18.96
N GLU A 58 21.59 -13.42 -18.37
CA GLU A 58 21.07 -12.60 -17.27
C GLU A 58 19.87 -11.74 -17.71
N SER A 59 19.95 -11.15 -18.91
CA SER A 59 18.84 -10.38 -19.50
C SER A 59 17.59 -11.24 -19.73
N GLN A 60 17.75 -12.46 -20.26
CA GLN A 60 16.65 -13.40 -20.43
C GLN A 60 16.04 -13.84 -19.09
N SER A 61 16.87 -14.10 -18.08
CA SER A 61 16.41 -14.43 -16.73
C SER A 61 15.61 -13.28 -16.11
N PHE A 62 16.12 -12.04 -16.23
CA PHE A 62 15.43 -10.84 -15.76
C PHE A 62 14.10 -10.62 -16.47
N ALA A 63 14.06 -10.78 -17.79
CA ALA A 63 12.83 -10.66 -18.58
C ALA A 63 11.74 -11.64 -18.12
N LYS A 64 12.12 -12.87 -17.76
CA LYS A 64 11.18 -13.88 -17.23
C LYS A 64 10.58 -13.46 -15.88
N ILE A 65 11.39 -12.91 -14.97
CA ILE A 65 10.91 -12.42 -13.67
C ILE A 65 9.99 -11.22 -13.87
N ASN A 66 10.39 -10.27 -14.72
CA ASN A 66 9.60 -9.08 -15.03
C ASN A 66 8.23 -9.44 -15.66
N GLN A 67 8.19 -10.44 -16.54
CA GLN A 67 6.94 -10.96 -17.11
C GLN A 67 6.00 -11.51 -16.02
N GLY A 68 6.55 -12.24 -15.03
CA GLY A 68 5.78 -12.70 -13.87
C GLY A 68 5.18 -11.55 -13.06
N VAL A 69 5.95 -10.47 -12.82
CA VAL A 69 5.45 -9.25 -12.15
C VAL A 69 4.34 -8.59 -12.94
N TYR A 70 4.49 -8.50 -14.27
CA TYR A 70 3.49 -7.94 -15.16
C TYR A 70 2.16 -8.69 -15.07
N GLU A 71 2.19 -10.03 -15.17
CA GLU A 71 0.99 -10.86 -15.11
C GLU A 71 0.24 -10.74 -13.77
N LYS A 72 0.98 -10.72 -12.65
CA LYS A 72 0.38 -10.55 -11.32
C LYS A 72 -0.22 -9.15 -11.13
N ASN A 73 0.44 -8.10 -11.63
CA ASN A 73 -0.10 -6.74 -11.58
C ASN A 73 -1.35 -6.58 -12.44
N ILE A 74 -1.38 -7.14 -13.65
CA ILE A 74 -2.57 -7.15 -14.51
C ILE A 74 -3.73 -7.88 -13.83
N LEU A 75 -3.47 -8.99 -13.16
CA LEU A 75 -4.50 -9.72 -12.42
C LEU A 75 -5.06 -8.88 -11.26
N ALA A 76 -4.20 -8.22 -10.49
CA ALA A 76 -4.63 -7.31 -9.42
C ALA A 76 -5.44 -6.12 -9.97
N ALA A 77 -4.97 -5.49 -11.05
CA ALA A 77 -5.66 -4.40 -11.72
C ALA A 77 -7.04 -4.83 -12.26
N LYS A 78 -7.15 -6.06 -12.79
CA LYS A 78 -8.42 -6.64 -13.24
C LYS A 78 -9.41 -6.78 -12.08
N TYR A 79 -9.01 -7.36 -10.94
CA TYR A 79 -9.93 -7.47 -9.80
C TYR A 79 -10.31 -6.10 -9.22
N ASN A 80 -9.39 -5.16 -9.23
CA ASN A 80 -9.66 -3.79 -8.79
C ASN A 80 -10.65 -3.09 -9.74
N SER A 81 -10.50 -3.23 -11.06
CA SER A 81 -11.39 -2.59 -12.04
C SER A 81 -12.80 -3.19 -12.07
N LEU A 82 -13.02 -4.39 -11.51
CA LEU A 82 -14.35 -4.96 -11.35
C LEU A 82 -15.17 -4.33 -10.20
N PHE A 83 -14.54 -3.59 -9.27
CA PHE A 83 -15.26 -2.99 -8.14
C PHE A 83 -16.25 -1.91 -8.60
N ASP A 84 -15.80 -0.97 -9.42
CA ASP A 84 -16.61 0.14 -9.92
C ASP A 84 -17.87 -0.32 -10.67
N PRO A 85 -17.79 -1.19 -11.70
CA PRO A 85 -18.98 -1.67 -12.41
C PRO A 85 -19.91 -2.49 -11.51
N MET A 86 -19.39 -3.21 -10.52
CA MET A 86 -20.23 -3.93 -9.56
C MET A 86 -21.05 -2.94 -8.72
N VAL A 87 -20.41 -1.92 -8.17
CA VAL A 87 -21.08 -0.86 -7.39
C VAL A 87 -22.15 -0.16 -8.24
N LEU A 88 -21.83 0.13 -9.51
CA LEU A 88 -22.74 0.82 -10.43
C LEU A 88 -23.99 -0.01 -10.75
N ILE A 89 -23.84 -1.33 -10.96
CA ILE A 89 -24.99 -2.25 -11.12
C ILE A 89 -25.90 -2.21 -9.90
N PHE A 90 -25.34 -2.24 -8.69
CA PHE A 90 -26.11 -2.18 -7.46
C PHE A 90 -26.85 -0.87 -7.27
N ILE A 91 -26.19 0.26 -7.53
CA ILE A 91 -26.82 1.59 -7.50
C ILE A 91 -27.94 1.65 -8.53
N GLY A 92 -27.70 1.17 -9.76
CA GLY A 92 -28.71 1.09 -10.80
C GLY A 92 -29.93 0.25 -10.40
N LEU A 93 -29.72 -0.90 -9.76
CA LEU A 93 -30.79 -1.75 -9.25
C LEU A 93 -31.59 -1.04 -8.14
N SER A 94 -30.91 -0.33 -7.25
CA SER A 94 -31.52 0.47 -6.19
C SER A 94 -32.40 1.60 -6.76
N TYR A 95 -31.92 2.30 -7.81
CA TYR A 95 -32.71 3.31 -8.50
C TYR A 95 -33.91 2.72 -9.23
N ALA A 96 -33.76 1.58 -9.91
CA ALA A 96 -34.87 0.90 -10.56
C ALA A 96 -35.98 0.53 -9.54
N LEU A 97 -35.61 -0.06 -8.40
CA LEU A 97 -36.55 -0.37 -7.33
C LEU A 97 -37.21 0.90 -6.78
N THR A 98 -36.42 1.95 -6.54
CA THR A 98 -36.92 3.23 -6.01
C THR A 98 -37.94 3.87 -6.96
N LEU A 99 -37.70 3.82 -8.28
CA LEU A 99 -38.64 4.32 -9.28
C LEU A 99 -39.92 3.50 -9.34
N ILE A 100 -39.83 2.17 -9.32
CA ILE A 100 -40.99 1.28 -9.37
C ILE A 100 -41.89 1.49 -8.14
N PHE A 101 -41.32 1.42 -6.94
CA PHE A 101 -42.08 1.56 -5.70
C PHE A 101 -42.49 3.02 -5.44
N GLY A 102 -41.61 3.99 -5.72
CA GLY A 102 -41.91 5.41 -5.62
C GLY A 102 -43.05 5.82 -6.55
N GLY A 103 -43.07 5.33 -7.78
CA GLY A 103 -44.17 5.54 -8.73
C GLY A 103 -45.51 4.99 -8.24
N LEU A 104 -45.51 3.82 -7.60
CA LEU A 104 -46.72 3.24 -6.99
C LEU A 104 -47.26 4.10 -5.84
N PHE A 105 -46.39 4.71 -5.01
CA PHE A 105 -46.81 5.61 -3.94
C PHE A 105 -47.32 6.96 -4.46
N ILE A 106 -46.73 7.48 -5.54
CA ILE A 106 -47.21 8.68 -6.24
C ILE A 106 -48.61 8.44 -6.80
N SER A 107 -48.86 7.28 -7.42
CA SER A 107 -50.19 6.92 -7.92
C SER A 107 -51.26 6.81 -6.83
N ARG A 108 -50.87 6.64 -5.55
CA ARG A 108 -51.77 6.60 -4.39
C ARG A 108 -51.92 7.96 -3.70
N GLY A 109 -51.30 9.01 -4.23
CA GLY A 109 -51.35 10.38 -3.68
C GLY A 109 -50.60 10.56 -2.36
N GLN A 110 -49.79 9.60 -1.94
CA GLN A 110 -49.04 9.65 -0.68
C GLN A 110 -47.66 10.32 -0.80
N PHE A 111 -47.20 10.56 -2.02
CA PHE A 111 -45.87 11.10 -2.32
C PHE A 111 -45.94 11.94 -3.60
N THR A 112 -45.21 13.05 -3.65
CA THR A 112 -45.05 13.84 -4.88
C THR A 112 -43.80 13.44 -5.65
N VAL A 113 -43.79 13.72 -6.96
CA VAL A 113 -42.60 13.51 -7.81
C VAL A 113 -41.41 14.33 -7.29
N GLY A 114 -41.67 15.56 -6.81
CA GLY A 114 -40.64 16.44 -6.25
C GLY A 114 -39.99 15.84 -5.00
N GLU A 115 -40.79 15.33 -4.06
CA GLU A 115 -40.27 14.68 -2.84
C GLU A 115 -39.41 13.45 -3.16
N LEU A 116 -39.79 12.64 -4.16
CA LEU A 116 -39.01 11.48 -4.58
C LEU A 116 -37.63 11.89 -5.12
N VAL A 117 -37.59 12.91 -5.99
CA VAL A 117 -36.34 13.41 -6.57
C VAL A 117 -35.46 14.05 -5.49
N THR A 118 -36.02 14.89 -4.61
CA THR A 118 -35.28 15.52 -3.51
C THR A 118 -34.68 14.46 -2.57
N PHE A 119 -35.44 13.42 -2.24
CA PHE A 119 -34.95 12.33 -1.41
C PHE A 119 -33.77 11.59 -2.05
N ILE A 120 -33.86 11.26 -3.36
CA ILE A 120 -32.76 10.61 -4.10
C ILE A 120 -31.51 11.50 -4.08
N THR A 121 -31.66 12.79 -4.40
CA THR A 121 -30.54 13.74 -4.43
C THR A 121 -29.85 13.88 -3.07
N TYR A 122 -30.61 13.93 -1.97
CA TYR A 122 -30.03 13.98 -0.63
C TYR A 122 -29.29 12.70 -0.24
N LEU A 123 -29.80 11.54 -0.64
CA LEU A 123 -29.08 10.28 -0.44
C LEU A 123 -27.76 10.26 -1.23
N ASP A 124 -27.77 10.69 -2.49
CA ASP A 124 -26.58 10.69 -3.34
C ASP A 124 -25.50 11.64 -2.78
N MET A 125 -25.93 12.80 -2.29
CA MET A 125 -25.05 13.76 -1.63
C MET A 125 -24.42 13.23 -0.32
N LEU A 126 -25.02 12.21 0.32
CA LEU A 126 -24.49 11.54 1.51
C LEU A 126 -23.51 10.39 1.19
N VAL A 127 -23.55 9.83 -0.03
CA VAL A 127 -22.64 8.74 -0.42
C VAL A 127 -21.18 9.21 -0.41
N TRP A 128 -20.91 10.38 -0.99
CA TRP A 128 -19.55 10.90 -1.10
C TRP A 128 -18.91 11.24 0.25
N PRO A 129 -19.58 11.95 1.19
CA PRO A 129 -19.08 12.16 2.56
C PRO A 129 -18.81 10.86 3.32
N LEU A 130 -19.65 9.83 3.15
CA LEU A 130 -19.46 8.54 3.80
C LEU A 130 -18.20 7.83 3.28
N GLN A 131 -17.95 7.88 1.97
CA GLN A 131 -16.72 7.37 1.37
C GLN A 131 -15.49 8.18 1.81
N ALA A 132 -15.60 9.51 1.80
CA ALA A 132 -14.54 10.42 2.24
C ALA A 132 -14.11 10.14 3.68
N MET A 133 -15.05 9.85 4.58
CA MET A 133 -14.76 9.42 5.95
C MET A 133 -13.96 8.12 5.98
N GLY A 134 -14.32 7.12 5.17
CA GLY A 134 -13.55 5.87 5.05
C GLY A 134 -12.12 6.10 4.58
N TYR A 135 -11.93 6.93 3.55
CA TYR A 135 -10.60 7.32 3.07
C TYR A 135 -9.80 8.07 4.14
N LEU A 136 -10.43 9.00 4.86
CA LEU A 136 -9.81 9.76 5.94
C LEU A 136 -9.31 8.82 7.05
N PHE A 137 -10.13 7.87 7.51
CA PHE A 137 -9.72 6.88 8.50
C PHE A 137 -8.51 6.08 8.04
N ASN A 138 -8.50 5.66 6.77
CA ASN A 138 -7.40 4.89 6.20
C ASN A 138 -6.09 5.71 6.10
N ILE A 139 -6.19 7.00 5.77
CA ILE A 139 -5.05 7.93 5.76
C ILE A 139 -4.51 8.13 7.17
N ILE A 140 -5.37 8.38 8.15
CA ILE A 140 -4.97 8.58 9.55
C ILE A 140 -4.28 7.33 10.10
N GLN A 141 -4.83 6.13 9.86
CA GLN A 141 -4.21 4.87 10.30
C GLN A 141 -2.80 4.66 9.73
N ARG A 142 -2.61 4.87 8.42
CA ARG A 142 -1.28 4.77 7.79
C ARG A 142 -0.34 5.88 8.26
N GLY A 143 -0.86 7.09 8.47
CA GLY A 143 -0.12 8.24 8.99
C GLY A 143 0.42 7.99 10.39
N ALA A 144 -0.37 7.39 11.29
CA ALA A 144 0.05 7.05 12.65
C ALA A 144 1.25 6.08 12.66
N VAL A 145 1.24 5.06 11.81
CA VAL A 145 2.36 4.10 11.69
C VAL A 145 3.63 4.79 11.15
N SER A 146 3.49 5.67 10.16
CA SER A 146 4.62 6.45 9.64
C SER A 146 5.18 7.41 10.69
N TYR A 147 4.32 8.07 11.46
CA TYR A 147 4.71 8.96 12.54
C TYR A 147 5.49 8.22 13.63
N GLU A 148 5.02 7.04 14.05
CA GLU A 148 5.71 6.19 15.01
C GLU A 148 7.14 5.82 14.54
N ARG A 149 7.33 5.52 13.25
CA ARG A 149 8.67 5.23 12.69
C ARG A 149 9.60 6.44 12.77
N ILE A 150 9.10 7.65 12.47
CA ILE A 150 9.87 8.90 12.56
C ILE A 150 10.27 9.16 14.01
N GLU A 151 9.35 8.99 14.96
CA GLU A 151 9.61 9.18 16.38
C GLU A 151 10.70 8.22 16.87
N ARG A 152 10.65 6.94 16.49
CA ARG A 152 11.71 5.97 16.81
C ARG A 152 13.06 6.39 16.24
N LEU A 153 13.11 6.86 15.00
CA LEU A 153 14.35 7.32 14.37
C LEU A 153 14.94 8.56 15.08
N LEU A 154 14.09 9.48 15.54
CA LEU A 154 14.51 10.66 16.29
C LEU A 154 14.92 10.34 17.73
N ALA A 155 14.35 9.28 18.32
CA ALA A 155 14.67 8.82 19.68
C ALA A 155 15.96 7.99 19.74
N GLU A 156 16.48 7.53 18.60
CA GLU A 156 17.72 6.77 18.52
C GLU A 156 18.90 7.62 19.04
N LYS A 157 19.59 7.12 20.07
CA LYS A 157 20.72 7.83 20.67
C LYS A 157 22.00 7.51 19.90
N SER A 158 22.79 8.54 19.58
CA SER A 158 24.11 8.36 18.97
C SER A 158 25.00 7.48 19.86
N ASP A 159 25.54 6.41 19.29
CA ASP A 159 26.54 5.56 19.93
C ASP A 159 27.86 6.32 20.20
N VAL A 160 28.11 7.41 19.48
CA VAL A 160 29.30 8.25 19.66
C VAL A 160 29.05 9.25 20.80
N LYS A 161 29.57 8.93 21.99
CA LYS A 161 29.64 9.87 23.10
C LYS A 161 30.77 10.87 22.86
N GLU A 162 30.42 12.06 22.38
CA GLU A 162 31.32 13.20 22.38
C GLU A 162 31.77 13.49 23.82
N THR A 163 33.08 13.35 24.07
CA THR A 163 33.66 13.61 25.39
C THR A 163 33.85 15.11 25.56
N LYS A 164 33.43 15.66 26.71
CA LYS A 164 33.48 17.10 27.02
C LYS A 164 34.88 17.73 26.99
N ASN A 165 35.94 16.92 26.93
CA ASN A 165 37.31 17.38 26.71
C ASN A 165 37.58 17.52 25.21
N GLN A 166 37.20 18.68 24.66
CA GLN A 166 37.74 19.14 23.39
C GLN A 166 39.24 19.39 23.60
N PHE A 167 40.09 18.60 22.94
CA PHE A 167 41.52 18.89 22.91
C PHE A 167 41.73 20.21 22.16
N PRO A 168 42.48 21.19 22.73
CA PRO A 168 42.72 22.44 22.04
C PRO A 168 43.49 22.17 20.74
N LEU A 169 42.93 22.60 19.61
CA LEU A 169 43.56 22.47 18.30
C LEU A 169 44.84 23.32 18.27
N SER A 170 46.01 22.69 18.43
CA SER A 170 47.29 23.35 18.20
C SER A 170 47.52 23.49 16.68
N LYS A 171 47.94 24.69 16.25
CA LYS A 171 47.98 25.08 14.82
C LYS A 171 49.08 24.40 13.98
N THR A 172 49.82 23.44 14.53
CA THR A 172 50.75 22.61 13.75
C THR A 172 50.93 21.27 14.45
N VAL A 173 50.27 20.23 13.95
CA VAL A 173 50.41 18.85 14.45
C VAL A 173 51.05 18.02 13.36
N VAL A 174 52.22 17.45 13.64
CA VAL A 174 52.78 16.34 12.86
C VAL A 174 52.05 15.08 13.28
N TRP A 175 51.22 14.53 12.39
CA TRP A 175 50.44 13.34 12.66
C TRP A 175 51.34 12.09 12.64
N SER A 176 51.50 11.44 13.79
CA SER A 176 52.08 10.11 13.89
C SER A 176 50.99 9.15 14.38
N ILE A 177 50.55 8.25 13.51
CA ILE A 177 49.58 7.20 13.85
C ILE A 177 50.38 5.97 14.25
N THR A 178 50.45 5.67 15.55
CA THR A 178 51.02 4.42 16.04
C THR A 178 49.89 3.43 16.29
N LEU A 179 49.77 2.42 15.42
CA LEU A 179 48.83 1.32 15.59
C LEU A 179 49.41 0.32 16.59
N ASN A 180 48.95 0.37 17.84
CA ASN A 180 49.10 -0.75 18.77
C ASN A 180 47.95 -1.73 18.58
N VAL A 181 48.24 -3.03 18.72
CA VAL A 181 47.36 -4.18 18.44
C VAL A 181 45.88 -3.87 18.71
N PHE A 182 45.11 -3.75 17.62
CA PHE A 182 43.70 -3.37 17.66
C PHE A 182 42.83 -4.64 17.68
N LEU A 183 42.41 -5.05 18.88
CA LEU A 183 41.45 -6.15 19.06
C LEU A 183 40.02 -5.62 18.93
N ILE A 184 39.44 -5.75 17.74
CA ILE A 184 37.99 -5.52 17.54
C ILE A 184 37.25 -6.71 18.13
N ARG A 185 36.77 -6.59 19.36
CA ARG A 185 35.71 -7.49 19.84
C ARG A 185 34.45 -7.20 19.03
N LYS A 186 33.96 -8.18 18.28
CA LYS A 186 32.61 -8.15 17.68
C LYS A 186 31.61 -7.87 18.80
N GLN A 187 31.14 -6.63 18.87
CA GLN A 187 30.05 -6.24 19.74
C GLN A 187 28.81 -7.00 19.27
N GLN A 188 28.14 -7.65 20.21
CA GLN A 188 27.03 -8.55 19.96
C GLN A 188 25.98 -7.87 19.08
N LEU A 189 25.79 -8.41 17.88
CA LEU A 189 24.69 -8.07 16.99
C LEU A 189 23.38 -8.29 17.76
N CYS A 190 22.66 -7.20 17.99
CA CYS A 190 21.29 -7.20 18.46
C CYS A 190 20.45 -8.11 17.53
N PRO A 191 19.60 -9.01 18.07
CA PRO A 191 18.78 -9.91 17.26
C PRO A 191 17.55 -9.14 16.76
N ILE A 192 17.71 -8.26 15.76
CA ILE A 192 16.59 -7.50 15.17
C ILE A 192 16.35 -7.84 13.70
N PHE A 193 17.15 -8.72 13.09
CA PHE A 193 16.86 -9.29 11.78
C PHE A 193 16.56 -10.79 11.88
N THR A 194 15.33 -11.10 12.28
CA THR A 194 14.71 -12.39 11.94
C THR A 194 14.02 -12.18 10.59
N PHE A 195 14.76 -12.39 9.50
CA PHE A 195 14.14 -12.62 8.20
C PHE A 195 13.48 -13.99 8.26
N ARG A 196 12.17 -14.03 8.05
CA ARG A 196 11.41 -15.22 7.69
C ARG A 196 10.94 -15.06 6.26
#